data_AF-E8V4B3-F1
#
_entry.id   AF-E8V4B3-F1
#
_cell.length_a   1.000
_cell.length_b   1.000
_cell.length_c   1.000
_cell.angle_alpha   90.00
_cell.angle_beta   90.00
_cell.angle_gamma   90.00
#
_symmetry.space_group_name_H-M   'P 1'
#
loop_
_entity.id
_entity.type
_entity.pdbx_description
1 polymer ?
#
loop_
_entity_poly.entity_id
_entity_poly.type
_entity_poly.pdbx_seq_one_letter_code
_entity_poly.pdbx_strand_id
1 'polypeptide(L)'
;MKSKEKEATRTQHLDAGYVHRANLAFEVLFQGKWRIQILCAMRSGPIRLGQLARIMPTASKKMLTQNLRKLESEGIVIRKDLSDLVLHIEYDLNERVRERVCALLDHLVEWGNFYLDVSRNDRS
;
A
#
# COMPACT_ATOMS: atom_id res chain seq x y z
N MET A 1 -31.36 33.85 17.32
CA MET A 1 -31.47 33.43 15.90
C MET A 1 -30.15 32.80 15.44
N LYS A 2 -29.75 31.74 16.15
CA LYS A 2 -28.80 30.73 15.65
C LYS A 2 -29.68 29.66 14.97
N SER A 3 -29.09 28.83 14.10
CA SER A 3 -29.69 27.58 13.57
C SER A 3 -30.32 27.59 12.17
N LYS A 4 -29.75 28.32 11.19
CA LYS A 4 -30.00 28.00 9.75
C LYS A 4 -28.76 27.90 8.85
N GLU A 5 -27.55 27.93 9.41
CA GLU A 5 -26.31 28.00 8.62
C GLU A 5 -25.36 26.80 8.79
N LYS A 6 -25.80 25.69 9.40
CA LYS A 6 -24.91 24.56 9.75
C LYS A 6 -25.35 23.17 9.25
N GLU A 7 -26.23 23.09 8.27
CA GLU A 7 -26.79 21.79 7.85
C GLU A 7 -26.74 21.52 6.34
N ALA A 8 -25.81 22.17 5.62
CA ALA A 8 -25.59 21.93 4.19
C ALA A 8 -24.12 21.67 3.84
N THR A 9 -23.37 21.01 4.73
CA THR A 9 -22.01 20.57 4.40
C THR A 9 -21.97 19.05 4.22
N ARG A 10 -22.03 18.65 2.95
CA ARG A 10 -21.25 17.54 2.39
C ARG A 10 -21.75 16.13 2.69
N THR A 11 -22.92 15.79 2.14
CA THR A 11 -23.10 14.46 1.57
C THR A 11 -22.03 14.31 0.49
N GLN A 12 -20.95 13.58 0.79
CA GLN A 12 -19.97 13.19 -0.20
C GLN A 12 -20.72 12.44 -1.29
N HIS A 13 -20.87 13.07 -2.46
CA HIS A 13 -21.52 12.43 -3.59
C HIS A 13 -20.70 11.19 -3.94
N LEU A 14 -21.29 10.01 -3.74
CA LEU A 14 -20.86 8.76 -4.37
C LEU A 14 -21.15 8.91 -5.86
N ASP A 15 -20.32 9.68 -6.55
CA ASP A 15 -20.39 9.87 -8.00
C ASP A 15 -19.50 8.85 -8.72
N ALA A 16 -19.61 8.80 -10.05
CA ALA A 16 -18.76 7.95 -10.87
C ALA A 16 -17.26 8.23 -10.65
N GLY A 17 -16.89 9.47 -10.26
CA GLY A 17 -15.52 9.84 -9.94
C GLY A 17 -15.00 9.19 -8.66
N TYR A 18 -15.84 9.06 -7.62
CA TYR A 18 -15.49 8.36 -6.39
C TYR A 18 -15.14 6.90 -6.66
N VAL A 19 -16.01 6.20 -7.38
CA VAL A 19 -15.83 4.79 -7.73
C VAL A 19 -14.57 4.62 -8.58
N HIS A 20 -14.35 5.50 -9.56
CA HIS A 20 -13.16 5.44 -10.41
C HIS A 20 -11.85 5.61 -9.60
N ARG A 21 -11.79 6.60 -8.70
CA ARG A 21 -10.61 6.83 -7.86
C ARG A 21 -10.35 5.67 -6.89
N ALA A 22 -11.41 5.10 -6.31
CA ALA A 22 -11.31 3.93 -5.45
C ALA A 22 -10.78 2.71 -6.22
N ASN A 23 -11.30 2.47 -7.42
CA ASN A 23 -10.83 1.39 -8.29
C ASN A 23 -9.37 1.58 -8.71
N LEU A 24 -8.96 2.80 -9.07
CA LEU A 24 -7.57 3.09 -9.41
C LEU A 24 -6.63 2.78 -8.24
N ALA A 25 -6.98 3.21 -7.03
CA ALA A 25 -6.21 2.87 -5.83
C ALA A 25 -6.18 1.35 -5.60
N PHE A 26 -7.30 0.67 -5.81
CA PHE A 26 -7.38 -0.78 -5.69
C PHE A 26 -6.44 -1.50 -6.69
N GLU A 27 -6.46 -1.08 -7.95
CA GLU A 27 -5.60 -1.64 -9.00
C GLU A 27 -4.11 -1.44 -8.67
N VAL A 28 -3.71 -0.24 -8.26
CA VAL A 28 -2.31 0.05 -7.92
C VAL A 28 -1.84 -0.77 -6.71
N LEU A 29 -2.68 -0.95 -5.69
CA LEU A 29 -2.24 -1.55 -4.43
C LEU A 29 -2.47 -3.05 -4.32
N PHE A 30 -3.50 -3.57 -4.99
CA PHE A 30 -3.99 -4.93 -4.80
C PHE A 30 -3.94 -5.79 -6.07
N GLN A 31 -3.55 -5.24 -7.23
CA GLN A 31 -3.42 -6.03 -8.46
C GLN A 31 -2.21 -6.97 -8.42
N GLY A 32 -2.38 -8.10 -7.73
CA GLY A 32 -1.37 -9.14 -7.56
C GLY A 32 -1.24 -9.54 -6.09
N LYS A 33 -0.94 -10.82 -5.85
CA LYS A 33 -0.96 -11.45 -4.52
C LYS A 33 0.00 -10.83 -3.48
N TRP A 34 0.99 -10.03 -3.91
CA TRP A 34 2.12 -9.63 -3.07
C TRP A 34 2.33 -8.12 -2.93
N ARG A 35 1.55 -7.28 -3.61
CA ARG A 35 1.81 -5.83 -3.66
C ARG A 35 1.75 -5.19 -2.28
N ILE A 36 0.68 -5.40 -1.52
CA ILE A 36 0.54 -4.87 -0.15
C ILE A 36 1.69 -5.34 0.75
N GLN A 37 2.05 -6.62 0.73
CA GLN A 37 3.11 -7.16 1.58
C GLN A 37 4.48 -6.54 1.24
N ILE A 38 4.76 -6.34 -0.05
CA ILE A 38 5.97 -5.65 -0.53
C ILE A 38 5.99 -4.20 -0.02
N LEU A 39 4.88 -3.46 -0.16
CA LEU A 39 4.79 -2.07 0.28
C LEU A 39 4.91 -1.95 1.81
N CYS A 40 4.27 -2.84 2.57
CA CYS A 40 4.42 -2.92 4.03
C CYS A 40 5.87 -3.16 4.43
N ALA A 41 6.58 -4.05 3.73
CA ALA A 41 7.99 -4.34 4.01
C ALA A 41 8.91 -3.13 3.75
N MET A 42 8.52 -2.22 2.84
CA MET A 42 9.26 -0.99 2.53
C MET A 42 8.89 0.20 3.45
N ARG A 43 7.88 0.05 4.32
CA ARG A 43 7.48 1.12 5.26
C ARG A 43 8.64 1.56 6.17
N SER A 44 9.52 0.63 6.52
CA SER A 44 10.70 0.87 7.37
C SER A 44 11.95 1.30 6.61
N GLY A 45 11.87 1.44 5.27
CA GLY A 45 12.98 1.86 4.42
C GLY A 45 13.31 0.89 3.29
N PRO A 46 14.46 1.10 2.61
CA PRO A 46 14.89 0.28 1.48
C PRO A 46 15.02 -1.21 1.80
N ILE A 47 14.70 -2.06 0.82
CA ILE A 47 14.74 -3.52 0.97
C ILE A 47 15.29 -4.22 -0.27
N ARG A 48 16.03 -5.31 -0.05
CA ARG A 48 16.54 -6.19 -1.12
C ARG A 48 15.54 -7.29 -1.45
N LEU A 49 15.59 -7.79 -2.70
CA LEU A 49 14.77 -8.93 -3.14
C LEU A 49 14.93 -10.16 -2.24
N GLY A 50 16.15 -10.42 -1.75
CA GLY A 50 16.42 -11.54 -0.85
C GLY A 50 15.73 -11.39 0.52
N GLN A 51 15.60 -10.16 1.04
CA GLN A 51 14.88 -9.89 2.28
C GLN A 51 13.36 -10.05 2.07
N LEU A 52 12.81 -9.53 0.96
CA LEU A 52 11.42 -9.76 0.58
C LEU A 52 11.10 -11.26 0.48
N ALA A 53 11.96 -12.05 -0.15
CA ALA A 53 11.76 -13.51 -0.25
C ALA A 53 11.78 -14.23 1.10
N ARG A 54 12.48 -13.70 2.11
CA ARG A 54 12.47 -14.23 3.49
C ARG A 54 11.19 -13.88 4.23
N ILE A 55 10.67 -12.66 4.04
CA ILE A 55 9.41 -12.20 4.65
C ILE A 55 8.21 -12.93 4.03
N MET A 56 8.29 -13.26 2.74
CA MET A 56 7.22 -13.92 1.98
C MET A 56 7.70 -15.27 1.40
N PRO A 57 7.91 -16.31 2.23
CA PRO A 57 8.50 -17.57 1.80
C PRO A 57 7.66 -18.34 0.77
N THR A 58 6.35 -18.09 0.70
CA THR A 58 5.43 -18.69 -0.27
C THR A 58 5.40 -17.95 -1.61
N ALA A 59 6.07 -16.80 -1.72
CA ALA A 59 6.23 -16.06 -2.97
C ALA A 59 7.52 -16.51 -3.69
N SER A 60 7.41 -16.90 -4.95
CA SER A 60 8.62 -17.13 -5.75
C SER A 60 9.35 -15.81 -6.01
N LYS A 61 10.68 -15.84 -6.10
CA LYS A 61 11.49 -14.67 -6.49
C LYS A 61 10.99 -14.05 -7.80
N LYS A 62 10.58 -14.87 -8.77
CA LYS A 62 10.00 -14.41 -10.03
C LYS A 62 8.74 -13.55 -9.81
N MET A 63 7.83 -13.99 -8.95
CA MET A 63 6.61 -13.24 -8.63
C MET A 63 6.94 -11.92 -7.93
N LEU A 64 7.87 -11.92 -6.96
CA LEU A 64 8.30 -10.71 -6.27
C LEU A 64 8.92 -9.70 -7.25
N THR A 65 9.84 -10.15 -8.11
CA THR A 65 10.44 -9.31 -9.16
C THR A 65 9.39 -8.75 -10.12
N GLN A 66 8.39 -9.54 -10.50
CA GLN A 66 7.28 -9.07 -11.35
C GLN A 66 6.47 -7.96 -10.67
N ASN A 67 6.13 -8.11 -9.39
CA ASN A 67 5.41 -7.08 -8.65
C ASN A 67 6.26 -5.81 -8.47
N LEU A 68 7.55 -5.95 -8.15
CA LEU A 68 8.48 -4.82 -8.03
C LEU A 68 8.58 -4.03 -9.33
N ARG A 69 8.75 -4.71 -10.48
CA ARG A 69 8.80 -4.05 -11.80
C ARG A 69 7.51 -3.31 -12.13
N LYS A 70 6.34 -3.85 -11.76
CA LYS A 70 5.06 -3.17 -11.96
C LYS A 70 4.96 -1.91 -11.09
N LEU A 71 5.23 -2.04 -9.79
CA LEU A 71 5.24 -0.91 -8.86
C LEU A 71 6.25 0.17 -9.25
N GLU A 72 7.39 -0.23 -9.82
CA GLU A 72 8.39 0.68 -10.41
C GLU A 72 7.84 1.40 -11.63
N SER A 73 7.24 0.68 -12.59
CA SER A 73 6.63 1.29 -13.78
C SER A 73 5.45 2.23 -13.47
N GLU A 74 4.76 1.99 -12.35
CA GLU A 74 3.68 2.84 -11.84
C GLU A 74 4.20 4.02 -10.99
N GLY A 75 5.52 4.09 -10.76
CA GLY A 75 6.16 5.17 -10.00
C GLY A 75 5.97 5.10 -8.49
N ILE A 76 5.47 3.97 -7.96
CA ILE A 76 5.26 3.76 -6.52
C ILE A 76 6.55 3.35 -5.81
N VAL A 77 7.38 2.57 -6.49
CA VAL A 77 8.66 2.06 -6.00
C VAL A 77 9.79 2.59 -6.88
N ILE A 78 10.94 2.83 -6.27
CA ILE A 78 12.18 3.16 -6.97
C ILE A 78 13.21 2.04 -6.76
N ARG A 79 13.90 1.66 -7.84
CA ARG A 79 15.05 0.75 -7.81
C ARG A 79 16.33 1.58 -7.69
N LYS A 80 17.14 1.31 -6.66
CA LYS A 80 18.46 1.92 -6.47
C LYS A 80 19.54 0.87 -6.70
N ASP A 81 20.39 1.12 -7.69
CA ASP A 81 21.58 0.32 -7.94
C ASP A 81 22.72 0.91 -7.11
N LEU A 82 23.22 0.15 -6.13
CA LEU A 82 24.27 0.62 -5.22
C LEU A 82 25.64 0.06 -5.58
N SER A 83 25.79 -0.49 -6.79
CA SER A 83 27.00 -1.22 -7.22
C SER A 83 28.31 -0.43 -7.10
N ASP A 84 28.27 0.90 -7.00
CA ASP A 84 29.43 1.75 -6.73
C ASP A 84 29.94 1.68 -5.28
N LEU A 85 29.09 1.26 -4.33
CA LEU A 85 29.39 1.20 -2.88
C LEU A 85 29.24 -0.21 -2.31
N VAL A 86 28.21 -0.93 -2.72
CA VAL A 86 27.89 -2.30 -2.27
C VAL A 86 27.25 -3.00 -3.47
N LEU A 87 27.78 -4.14 -3.91
CA LEU A 87 27.34 -4.88 -5.11
C LEU A 87 25.92 -5.48 -4.99
N HIS A 88 24.91 -4.66 -4.72
CA HIS A 88 23.51 -5.06 -4.62
C HIS A 88 22.54 -3.97 -5.04
N ILE A 89 21.28 -4.40 -5.19
CA ILE A 89 20.16 -3.57 -5.61
C ILE A 89 19.15 -3.50 -4.47
N GLU A 90 18.66 -2.30 -4.21
CA GLU A 90 17.59 -2.04 -3.25
C GLU A 90 16.36 -1.46 -3.94
N TYR A 91 15.22 -1.67 -3.30
CA TYR A 91 13.94 -1.12 -3.69
C TYR A 91 13.36 -0.35 -2.52
N ASP A 92 12.78 0.81 -2.79
CA ASP A 92 12.24 1.69 -1.76
C ASP A 92 10.97 2.39 -2.28
N LEU A 93 10.13 2.91 -1.40
CA LEU A 93 9.01 3.74 -1.81
C LEU A 93 9.53 5.01 -2.49
N ASN A 94 8.85 5.42 -3.55
CA ASN A 94 9.10 6.71 -4.16
C ASN A 94 8.73 7.82 -3.17
N GLU A 95 9.66 8.74 -2.94
CA GLU A 95 9.50 9.83 -1.97
C GLU A 95 8.24 10.67 -2.22
N ARG A 96 7.85 10.84 -3.49
CA ARG A 96 6.65 11.61 -3.87
C ARG A 96 5.34 11.01 -3.35
N VAL A 97 5.30 9.69 -3.13
CA VAL A 97 4.09 8.98 -2.70
C VAL A 97 4.22 8.33 -1.33
N ARG A 98 5.45 8.29 -0.76
CA ARG A 98 5.78 7.60 0.49
C ARG A 98 4.78 7.92 1.60
N GLU A 99 4.60 9.20 1.92
CA GLU A 99 3.73 9.63 3.02
C GLU A 99 2.28 9.11 2.83
N ARG A 100 1.73 9.25 1.62
CA ARG A 100 0.36 8.83 1.30
C ARG A 100 0.20 7.31 1.32
N VAL A 101 1.18 6.58 0.79
CA VAL A 101 1.17 5.11 0.81
C VAL A 101 1.27 4.61 2.25
N CYS A 102 2.20 5.15 3.05
CA CYS A 102 2.34 4.76 4.45
C CYS A 102 1.06 5.02 5.26
N ALA A 103 0.45 6.20 5.13
CA ALA A 103 -0.82 6.51 5.82
C ALA A 103 -1.94 5.55 5.41
N LEU A 104 -2.02 5.18 4.13
CA LEU A 104 -3.00 4.21 3.66
C LEU A 104 -2.75 2.81 4.22
N LEU A 105 -1.49 2.37 4.26
CA LEU A 105 -1.12 1.09 4.88
C LEU A 105 -1.48 1.07 6.37
N ASP A 106 -1.28 2.18 7.08
CA ASP A 106 -1.64 2.31 8.49
C ASP A 106 -3.15 2.17 8.68
N HIS A 107 -3.97 2.83 7.84
CA HIS A 107 -5.43 2.66 7.86
C HIS A 107 -5.88 1.22 7.54
N LEU A 108 -5.18 0.51 6.64
CA LEU A 108 -5.48 -0.90 6.38
C LEU A 108 -5.20 -1.77 7.61
N VAL A 109 -4.13 -1.48 8.37
CA VAL A 109 -3.81 -2.16 9.62
C VAL A 109 -4.87 -1.87 10.68
N GLU A 110 -5.26 -0.60 10.85
CA GLU A 110 -6.32 -0.18 11.78
C GLU A 110 -7.64 -0.91 11.48
N TRP A 111 -8.04 -0.93 10.20
CA TRP A 111 -9.24 -1.65 9.79
C TRP A 111 -9.13 -3.16 10.03
N GLY A 112 -7.96 -3.75 9.79
CA GLY A 112 -7.70 -5.16 10.07
C GLY A 112 -7.86 -5.50 11.55
N ASN A 113 -7.37 -4.63 12.44
CA ASN A 113 -7.54 -4.78 13.90
C ASN A 113 -9.02 -4.72 14.29
N PHE A 114 -9.74 -3.71 13.78
CA PHE A 114 -11.18 -3.60 14.00
C PHE A 114 -11.93 -4.85 13.54
N TYR A 115 -11.63 -5.36 12.35
CA TYR A 115 -12.29 -6.55 11.81
C TYR A 115 -12.02 -7.81 12.66
N LEU A 116 -10.79 -7.95 13.18
CA LEU A 116 -10.44 -9.05 14.10
C LEU A 116 -11.29 -9.00 15.37
N ASP A 117 -11.49 -7.80 15.94
CA ASP A 117 -12.29 -7.62 17.16
C ASP A 117 -13.77 -7.95 16.93
N VAL A 118 -14.36 -7.48 15.82
CA VAL A 118 -15.73 -7.84 15.42
C VAL A 118 -15.87 -9.36 15.28
N SER A 119 -14.93 -10.01 14.57
CA SER A 119 -14.96 -11.45 14.32
C SER A 119 -14.75 -12.33 15.56
N ARG A 120 -14.25 -11.75 16.66
CA ARG A 120 -14.09 -12.41 17.96
C ARG A 120 -15.36 -12.27 18.80
N ASN A 121 -16.01 -11.11 18.75
CA ASN A 121 -17.27 -10.86 19.46
C ASN A 121 -18.45 -11.69 18.93
N ASP A 122 -18.53 -11.94 17.62
CA ASP A 122 -19.58 -12.78 17.03
C ASP A 122 -19.43 -14.30 17.32
N ARG A 123 -18.32 -14.71 17.95
CA ARG A 123 -18.04 -16.11 18.33
C ARG A 123 -18.15 -16.37 19.84
N SER A 124 -18.54 -15.36 20.63
CA SER A 124 -18.88 -15.48 22.05
C SER A 124 -20.38 -15.40 22.27
#